data_AF-A0A7S6W5U4-F1
#
_entry.id   AF-A0A7S6W5U4-F1
#
_cell.length_a   1.000
_cell.length_b   1.000
_cell.length_c   1.000
_cell.angle_alpha   90.00
_cell.angle_beta   90.00
_cell.angle_gamma   90.00
#
_symmetry.space_group_name_H-M   'P 1'
#
loop_
_entity.id
_entity.type
_entity.pdbx_description
1 polymer ?
#
loop_
_entity_poly.entity_id
_entity_poly.type
_entity_poly.pdbx_seq_one_letter_code
_entity_poly.pdbx_strand_id
1 'polypeptide(L)'
;MKIKKKNLFDFISILFFSLLVLAIPWASFNDGYENLDTFRYIESLENGDLYFQLKWNYNSLSDYIFNEWLWLKIQEILSVFFSPNFIFLWLIPFLNFYFLSLFVFKYVSYRYIYYFFTPIFLLFFTNQVRLALAASIFFLLWFVFTSSNKVFKVVVSIILSSIHASMLMFMLAVYLLYLISIIKIKEYFKIFFSVIFALIFVVMNSSFLSNFLSYFGSNRGDYYKNFNNNFSLLTTIYFSFILFLLITLLLKKRIELSLYQIIAIFVFAVVVFSYFFDGTYPGRYFSFFFPFIIISMYQTKSILYTLFFSIWVVYSIFIDFNILSFI
;
A
#
# COMPACT_ATOMS: atom_id res chain seq x y z
N MET A 1 20.63 12.38 4.80
CA MET A 1 19.55 13.13 5.47
C MET A 1 19.74 13.03 6.99
N LYS A 2 19.77 14.15 7.73
CA LYS A 2 19.80 14.11 9.20
C LYS A 2 18.41 13.74 9.72
N ILE A 3 18.30 12.60 10.40
CA ILE A 3 17.09 12.23 11.14
C ILE A 3 16.92 13.27 12.26
N LYS A 4 15.76 13.94 12.34
CA LYS A 4 15.49 14.88 13.44
C LYS A 4 15.39 14.08 14.74
N LYS A 5 15.99 14.57 15.83
CA LYS A 5 15.69 14.06 17.18
C LYS A 5 14.19 14.23 17.41
N LYS A 6 13.51 13.12 17.69
CA LYS A 6 12.09 13.07 17.98
C LYS A 6 11.91 12.94 19.49
N ASN A 7 10.96 13.65 20.07
CA ASN A 7 10.72 13.57 21.50
C ASN A 7 9.62 12.53 21.80
N LEU A 8 9.51 12.12 23.07
CA LEU A 8 8.48 11.17 23.52
C LEU A 8 7.06 11.69 23.22
N PHE A 9 6.85 13.00 23.33
CA PHE A 9 5.57 13.65 23.05
C PHE A 9 5.09 13.40 21.62
N ASP A 10 6.01 13.40 20.64
CA ASP A 10 5.67 13.11 19.25
C ASP A 10 5.18 11.66 19.09
N PHE A 11 5.84 10.68 19.73
CA PHE A 11 5.40 9.28 19.69
C PHE A 11 4.03 9.09 20.34
N ILE A 12 3.80 9.74 21.49
CA ILE A 12 2.50 9.75 22.17
C ILE A 12 1.43 10.39 21.29
N SER A 13 1.77 11.46 20.57
CA SER A 13 0.84 12.13 19.65
C SER A 13 0.43 11.21 18.50
N ILE A 14 1.36 10.43 17.95
CA ILE A 14 1.07 9.45 16.90
C ILE A 14 0.17 8.35 17.44
N LEU A 15 0.49 7.82 18.62
CA LEU A 15 -0.32 6.79 19.28
C LEU A 15 -1.76 7.28 19.50
N PHE A 16 -1.91 8.48 20.07
CA PHE A 16 -3.22 9.08 20.31
C PHE A 16 -3.99 9.33 19.01
N PHE A 17 -3.31 9.85 17.98
CA PHE A 17 -3.94 10.09 16.69
C PHE A 17 -4.38 8.78 16.00
N SER A 18 -3.58 7.72 16.05
CA SER A 18 -3.98 6.39 15.56
C SER A 18 -5.25 5.90 16.27
N LEU A 19 -5.35 6.06 17.59
CA LEU A 19 -6.54 5.65 18.34
C LEU A 19 -7.77 6.47 17.97
N LEU A 20 -7.63 7.79 17.80
CA LEU A 20 -8.72 8.66 17.35
C LEU A 20 -9.25 8.26 15.98
N VAL A 21 -8.37 7.92 15.04
CA VAL A 21 -8.79 7.48 13.70
C VAL A 21 -9.63 6.21 13.79
N LEU A 22 -9.29 5.26 14.66
CA LEU A 22 -10.05 4.02 14.82
C LEU A 22 -11.37 4.20 15.56
N ALA A 23 -11.46 5.20 16.44
CA ALA A 23 -12.68 5.49 17.17
C ALA A 23 -13.81 6.00 16.26
N ILE A 24 -13.49 6.40 15.03
CA ILE A 24 -14.49 6.79 14.04
C ILE A 24 -15.19 5.53 13.54
N PRO A 25 -16.53 5.48 13.56
CA PRO A 25 -17.28 4.32 13.11
C PRO A 25 -17.29 4.24 11.57
N TRP A 26 -16.14 3.92 10.97
CA TRP A 26 -16.00 3.90 9.50
C TRP A 26 -17.02 3.00 8.81
N ALA A 27 -17.42 1.93 9.48
CA ALA A 27 -18.47 1.03 9.02
C ALA A 27 -19.82 1.75 8.87
N SER A 28 -20.17 2.77 9.67
CA SER A 28 -21.48 3.43 9.53
C SER A 28 -21.61 4.31 8.29
N PHE A 29 -20.55 4.50 7.50
CA PHE A 29 -20.55 5.39 6.33
C PHE A 29 -20.66 4.66 4.98
N ASN A 30 -20.88 3.33 4.95
CA ASN A 30 -20.66 2.57 3.72
C ASN A 30 -21.67 1.42 3.47
N ASP A 31 -22.78 1.66 2.77
CA ASP A 31 -23.94 0.74 2.64
C ASP A 31 -23.66 -0.71 2.12
N GLY A 32 -22.43 -1.10 1.77
CA GLY A 32 -22.03 -2.45 1.33
C GLY A 32 -20.93 -3.15 2.17
N TYR A 33 -20.84 -2.85 3.47
CA TYR A 33 -19.78 -3.35 4.37
C TYR A 33 -19.56 -4.87 4.35
N GLU A 34 -20.61 -5.67 4.21
CA GLU A 34 -20.52 -7.14 4.31
C GLU A 34 -19.60 -7.76 3.24
N ASN A 35 -19.39 -7.05 2.13
CA ASN A 35 -18.53 -7.52 1.04
C ASN A 35 -17.03 -7.21 1.22
N LEU A 36 -16.66 -6.45 2.24
CA LEU A 36 -15.25 -6.08 2.48
C LEU A 36 -14.48 -7.25 3.12
N ASP A 37 -13.19 -7.38 2.78
CA ASP A 37 -12.31 -8.43 3.30
C ASP A 37 -12.39 -8.59 4.82
N THR A 38 -12.45 -7.47 5.55
CA THR A 38 -12.55 -7.43 7.02
C THR A 38 -13.69 -8.28 7.56
N PHE A 39 -14.91 -8.10 7.02
CA PHE A 39 -16.09 -8.79 7.51
C PHE A 39 -16.11 -10.26 7.10
N ARG A 40 -15.59 -10.56 5.90
CA ARG A 40 -15.38 -11.95 5.45
C ARG A 40 -14.40 -12.71 6.36
N TYR A 41 -13.35 -12.05 6.85
CA TYR A 41 -12.41 -12.66 7.78
C TYR A 41 -12.99 -12.83 9.19
N ILE A 42 -13.82 -11.89 9.64
CA ILE A 42 -14.59 -12.03 10.89
C ILE A 42 -15.46 -13.30 10.80
N GLU A 43 -16.30 -13.38 9.77
CA GLU A 43 -17.19 -14.52 9.53
C GLU A 43 -16.42 -15.85 9.42
N SER A 44 -15.33 -15.87 8.65
CA SER A 44 -14.52 -17.08 8.47
C SER A 44 -13.88 -17.60 9.78
N LEU A 45 -13.47 -16.70 10.69
CA LEU A 45 -12.99 -17.08 12.01
C LEU A 45 -14.13 -17.55 12.92
N GLU A 46 -15.28 -16.89 12.88
CA GLU A 46 -16.46 -17.27 13.67
C GLU A 46 -17.01 -18.65 13.26
N ASN A 47 -16.94 -18.99 11.98
CA ASN A 47 -17.38 -20.27 11.41
C ASN A 47 -16.34 -21.40 11.53
N GLY A 48 -15.10 -21.10 11.93
CA GLY A 48 -14.05 -22.11 12.14
C GLY A 48 -13.33 -22.61 10.89
N ASP A 49 -13.45 -21.92 9.75
CA ASP A 49 -12.84 -22.33 8.47
C ASP A 49 -11.30 -22.38 8.51
N LEU A 50 -10.70 -21.62 9.42
CA LEU A 50 -9.25 -21.48 9.56
C LEU A 50 -8.55 -22.83 9.77
N TYR A 51 -9.15 -23.72 10.57
CA TYR A 51 -8.57 -25.02 10.89
C TYR A 51 -8.47 -25.94 9.66
N PHE A 52 -9.47 -25.90 8.79
CA PHE A 52 -9.47 -26.67 7.54
C PHE A 52 -8.40 -26.17 6.57
N GLN A 53 -8.24 -24.84 6.45
CA GLN A 53 -7.26 -24.26 5.54
C GLN A 53 -5.81 -24.52 5.95
N LEU A 54 -5.52 -24.54 7.26
CA LEU A 54 -4.18 -24.79 7.80
C LEU A 54 -3.72 -26.25 7.67
N LYS A 55 -4.65 -27.21 7.64
CA LYS A 55 -4.35 -28.64 7.74
C LYS A 55 -4.01 -29.30 6.40
N TRP A 56 -4.50 -28.79 5.28
CA TRP A 56 -4.52 -29.52 4.01
C TRP A 56 -3.79 -28.85 2.82
N ASN A 57 -3.20 -27.66 3.01
CA ASN A 57 -2.75 -26.81 1.90
C ASN A 57 -1.23 -26.57 1.82
N TYR A 58 -0.37 -27.33 2.49
CA TYR A 58 1.07 -26.99 2.62
C TYR A 58 2.01 -28.19 2.44
N ASN A 59 2.31 -28.54 1.18
CA ASN A 59 3.18 -29.68 0.82
C ASN A 59 4.56 -29.24 0.28
N SER A 60 4.73 -27.98 -0.09
CA SER A 60 5.96 -27.41 -0.68
C SER A 60 6.21 -25.98 -0.20
N LEU A 61 7.45 -25.47 -0.34
CA LEU A 61 7.79 -24.08 0.03
C LEU A 61 6.93 -23.05 -0.72
N SER A 62 6.61 -23.30 -1.99
CA SER A 62 5.71 -22.46 -2.78
C SER A 62 4.32 -22.37 -2.17
N ASP A 63 3.82 -23.45 -1.56
CA ASP A 63 2.50 -23.46 -0.94
C ASP A 63 2.44 -22.51 0.27
N TYR A 64 3.52 -22.43 1.06
CA TYR A 64 3.58 -21.50 2.20
C TYR A 64 3.49 -20.03 1.77
N ILE A 65 3.96 -19.69 0.57
CA ILE A 65 3.91 -18.33 0.02
C ILE A 65 2.56 -18.08 -0.68
N PHE A 66 2.16 -18.94 -1.61
CA PHE A 66 0.95 -18.73 -2.41
C PHE A 66 -0.33 -18.93 -1.60
N ASN A 67 -0.33 -19.82 -0.61
CA ASN A 67 -1.45 -20.02 0.32
C ASN A 67 -1.29 -19.20 1.61
N GLU A 68 -0.37 -18.23 1.63
CA GLU A 68 -0.24 -17.21 2.69
C GLU A 68 -0.27 -17.81 4.11
N TRP A 69 0.56 -18.83 4.34
CA TRP A 69 0.54 -19.61 5.59
C TRP A 69 0.66 -18.76 6.85
N LEU A 70 1.56 -17.76 6.81
CA LEU A 70 1.82 -16.93 7.98
C LEU A 70 0.62 -16.04 8.31
N TRP A 71 -0.16 -15.63 7.31
CA TRP A 71 -1.43 -14.94 7.54
C TRP A 71 -2.42 -15.80 8.31
N LEU A 72 -2.58 -17.07 7.93
CA LEU A 72 -3.47 -17.99 8.63
C LEU A 72 -2.96 -18.32 10.04
N LYS A 73 -1.65 -18.51 10.21
CA LYS A 73 -1.05 -18.74 11.53
C LYS A 73 -1.15 -17.55 12.46
N ILE A 74 -1.00 -16.32 11.95
CA ILE A 74 -1.19 -15.12 12.76
C ILE A 74 -2.64 -15.06 13.27
N GLN A 75 -3.63 -15.36 12.42
CA GLN A 75 -5.03 -15.39 12.84
C GLN A 75 -5.28 -16.48 13.89
N GLU A 76 -4.72 -17.68 13.72
CA GLU A 76 -4.85 -18.78 14.70
C GLU A 76 -4.30 -18.38 16.07
N ILE A 77 -3.13 -17.73 16.10
CA ILE A 77 -2.52 -17.29 17.35
C ILE A 77 -3.34 -16.15 17.98
N LEU A 78 -3.78 -15.17 17.19
CA LEU A 78 -4.52 -14.02 17.70
C LEU A 78 -5.92 -14.40 18.19
N SER A 79 -6.59 -15.37 17.54
CA SER A 79 -7.94 -15.80 17.93
C SER A 79 -7.99 -16.53 19.28
N VAL A 80 -6.84 -17.02 19.77
CA VAL A 80 -6.72 -17.55 21.15
C VAL A 80 -6.88 -16.45 22.19
N PHE A 81 -6.50 -15.20 21.87
CA PHE A 81 -6.45 -14.09 22.84
C PHE A 81 -7.51 -13.02 22.60
N PHE A 82 -8.03 -12.89 21.38
CA PHE A 82 -8.88 -11.78 20.97
C PHE A 82 -10.08 -12.23 20.14
N SER A 83 -11.18 -11.49 20.22
CA SER A 83 -12.34 -11.72 19.34
C SER A 83 -12.01 -11.34 17.88
N PRO A 84 -12.63 -11.98 16.87
CA PRO A 84 -12.45 -11.63 15.47
C PRO A 84 -12.70 -10.14 15.19
N ASN A 85 -13.75 -9.57 15.76
CA ASN A 85 -14.03 -8.14 15.69
C ASN A 85 -12.87 -7.28 16.19
N PHE A 86 -12.26 -7.61 17.33
CA PHE A 86 -11.09 -6.86 17.83
C PHE A 86 -9.89 -6.99 16.89
N ILE A 87 -9.63 -8.20 16.36
CA ILE A 87 -8.49 -8.45 15.46
C ILE A 87 -8.60 -7.59 14.20
N PHE A 88 -9.76 -7.65 13.53
CA PHE A 88 -9.92 -7.09 12.19
C PHE A 88 -10.40 -5.64 12.16
N LEU A 89 -11.19 -5.18 13.15
CA LEU A 89 -11.68 -3.80 13.19
C LEU A 89 -10.79 -2.86 14.02
N TRP A 90 -10.02 -3.40 14.97
CA TRP A 90 -9.19 -2.58 15.86
C TRP A 90 -7.70 -2.85 15.71
N LEU A 91 -7.24 -4.08 15.94
CA LEU A 91 -5.82 -4.38 16.04
C LEU A 91 -5.06 -4.19 14.72
N ILE A 92 -5.51 -4.83 13.62
CA ILE A 92 -4.83 -4.71 12.32
C ILE A 92 -4.88 -3.27 11.78
N PRO A 93 -6.04 -2.59 11.76
CA PRO A 93 -6.11 -1.18 11.39
C PRO A 93 -5.21 -0.29 12.26
N PHE A 94 -5.15 -0.52 13.58
CA PHE A 94 -4.24 0.19 14.49
C PHE A 94 -2.79 0.01 14.11
N LEU A 95 -2.33 -1.23 13.97
CA LEU A 95 -0.94 -1.53 13.63
C LEU A 95 -0.57 -0.89 12.29
N ASN A 96 -1.47 -0.96 11.31
CA ASN A 96 -1.28 -0.32 10.02
C ASN A 96 -1.13 1.20 10.15
N PHE A 97 -2.14 1.89 10.69
CA PHE A 97 -2.11 3.34 10.83
C PHE A 97 -0.89 3.80 11.64
N TYR A 98 -0.62 3.14 12.77
CA TYR A 98 0.48 3.49 13.68
C TYR A 98 1.85 3.32 13.01
N PHE A 99 2.16 2.17 12.40
CA PHE A 99 3.49 1.94 11.83
C PHE A 99 3.75 2.75 10.55
N LEU A 100 2.73 2.98 9.72
CA LEU A 100 2.86 3.88 8.58
C LEU A 100 3.11 5.32 9.05
N SER A 101 2.40 5.77 10.09
CA SER A 101 2.60 7.08 10.71
C SER A 101 4.00 7.23 11.32
N LEU A 102 4.51 6.21 12.03
CA LEU A 102 5.89 6.21 12.54
C LEU A 102 6.92 6.31 11.41
N PHE A 103 6.71 5.55 10.33
CA PHE A 103 7.59 5.60 9.17
C PHE A 103 7.61 6.99 8.53
N VAL A 104 6.45 7.59 8.25
CA VAL A 104 6.36 8.97 7.73
C VAL A 104 7.05 9.92 8.70
N PHE A 105 6.72 9.84 9.98
CA PHE A 105 7.26 10.69 11.02
C PHE A 105 8.78 10.62 11.16
N LYS A 106 9.44 9.49 10.85
CA LYS A 106 10.91 9.38 10.80
C LYS A 106 11.54 10.40 9.86
N TYR A 107 10.86 10.74 8.76
CA TYR A 107 11.38 11.60 7.71
C TYR A 107 10.74 13.00 7.69
N VAL A 108 9.52 13.16 8.20
CA VAL A 108 8.76 14.42 8.16
C VAL A 108 8.23 14.85 9.54
N SER A 109 7.38 15.88 9.59
CA SER A 109 6.71 16.34 10.82
C SER A 109 5.43 15.53 11.12
N TYR A 110 5.02 15.39 12.39
CA TYR A 110 3.77 14.72 12.77
C TYR A 110 2.55 15.30 12.05
N ARG A 111 2.61 16.59 11.67
CA ARG A 111 1.54 17.24 10.92
C ARG A 111 1.19 16.46 9.66
N TYR A 112 2.14 15.88 8.95
CA TYR A 112 1.86 15.16 7.70
C TYR A 112 1.08 13.84 7.89
N ILE A 113 0.79 13.43 9.11
CA ILE A 113 -0.01 12.23 9.39
C ILE A 113 -1.48 12.45 9.05
N TYR A 114 -2.00 13.70 9.04
CA TYR A 114 -3.39 13.94 8.62
C TYR A 114 -3.65 13.47 7.19
N TYR A 115 -2.62 13.32 6.34
CA TYR A 115 -2.80 12.80 4.99
C TYR A 115 -3.29 11.34 4.99
N PHE A 116 -3.07 10.57 6.05
CA PHE A 116 -3.66 9.24 6.18
C PHE A 116 -5.16 9.26 6.44
N PHE A 117 -5.75 10.43 6.75
CA PHE A 117 -7.19 10.58 6.98
C PHE A 117 -7.95 10.66 5.64
N THR A 118 -7.86 9.61 4.83
CA THR A 118 -8.54 9.52 3.53
C THR A 118 -9.35 8.25 3.41
N PRO A 119 -10.45 8.28 2.64
CA PRO A 119 -11.19 7.08 2.27
C PRO A 119 -10.30 5.97 1.69
N ILE A 120 -9.28 6.30 0.90
CA ILE A 120 -8.35 5.31 0.34
C ILE A 120 -7.61 4.53 1.42
N PHE A 121 -7.17 5.24 2.46
CA PHE A 121 -6.43 4.63 3.55
C PHE A 121 -7.33 3.75 4.40
N LEU A 122 -8.60 4.14 4.55
CA LEU A 122 -9.62 3.30 5.18
C LEU A 122 -9.87 2.04 4.37
N LEU A 123 -10.15 2.20 3.07
CA LEU A 123 -10.31 1.10 2.12
C LEU A 123 -9.10 0.16 2.11
N PHE A 124 -7.90 0.67 2.42
CA PHE A 124 -6.72 -0.17 2.48
C PHE A 124 -6.80 -1.23 3.59
N PHE A 125 -7.12 -0.83 4.82
CA PHE A 125 -7.23 -1.81 5.89
C PHE A 125 -8.59 -2.50 5.94
N THR A 126 -9.65 -1.96 5.33
CA THR A 126 -10.96 -2.64 5.28
C THR A 126 -11.08 -3.64 4.14
N ASN A 127 -10.54 -3.34 2.95
CA ASN A 127 -10.64 -4.17 1.75
C ASN A 127 -9.38 -4.97 1.42
N GLN A 128 -8.25 -4.68 2.09
CA GLN A 128 -6.97 -5.35 1.84
C GLN A 128 -6.27 -5.70 3.17
N VAL A 129 -7.01 -6.25 4.14
CA VAL A 129 -6.54 -6.53 5.51
C VAL A 129 -5.18 -7.26 5.56
N ARG A 130 -5.02 -8.30 4.73
CA ARG A 130 -3.76 -9.06 4.58
C ARG A 130 -2.58 -8.15 4.21
N LEU A 131 -2.75 -7.35 3.16
CA LEU A 131 -1.73 -6.43 2.69
C LEU A 131 -1.51 -5.30 3.69
N ALA A 132 -2.54 -4.83 4.38
CA ALA A 132 -2.42 -3.82 5.43
C ALA A 132 -1.55 -4.34 6.59
N LEU A 133 -1.74 -5.59 7.03
CA LEU A 133 -0.88 -6.20 8.04
C LEU A 133 0.56 -6.39 7.52
N ALA A 134 0.73 -6.89 6.30
CA ALA A 134 2.07 -7.06 5.73
C ALA A 134 2.82 -5.73 5.55
N ALA A 135 2.11 -4.68 5.11
CA ALA A 135 2.63 -3.33 4.99
C ALA A 135 3.03 -2.75 6.36
N SER A 136 2.21 -2.95 7.39
CA SER A 136 2.51 -2.44 8.74
C SER A 136 3.84 -2.99 9.28
N ILE A 137 4.05 -4.29 9.13
CA ILE A 137 5.31 -4.97 9.49
C ILE A 137 6.45 -4.46 8.61
N PHE A 138 6.25 -4.34 7.29
CA PHE A 138 7.25 -3.78 6.37
C PHE A 138 7.73 -2.39 6.82
N PHE A 139 6.80 -1.47 7.10
CA PHE A 139 7.14 -0.11 7.49
C PHE A 139 7.74 -0.02 8.90
N LEU A 140 7.30 -0.86 9.83
CA LEU A 140 7.96 -1.00 11.14
C LEU A 140 9.42 -1.43 10.97
N LEU A 141 9.67 -2.45 10.16
CA LEU A 141 11.01 -2.97 9.95
C LEU A 141 11.90 -1.96 9.22
N TRP A 142 11.36 -1.20 8.27
CA TRP A 142 12.06 -0.08 7.65
C TRP A 142 12.33 1.07 8.64
N PHE A 143 11.41 1.30 9.58
CA PHE A 143 11.57 2.28 10.64
C PHE A 143 12.71 1.88 11.60
N VAL A 144 12.72 0.63 12.08
CA VAL A 144 13.69 0.12 13.06
C VAL A 144 15.06 -0.13 12.42
N PHE A 145 15.11 -0.84 11.30
CA PHE A 145 16.35 -1.27 10.67
C PHE A 145 16.77 -0.30 9.57
N THR A 146 17.77 0.54 9.85
CA THR A 146 18.43 1.32 8.80
C THR A 146 19.28 0.44 7.88
N SER A 147 19.55 0.96 6.68
CA SER A 147 19.87 0.29 5.41
C SER A 147 20.96 -0.79 5.34
N SER A 148 21.72 -1.11 6.40
CA SER A 148 22.99 -1.82 6.32
C SER A 148 22.90 -3.36 6.24
N ASN A 149 21.88 -4.01 6.81
CA ASN A 149 21.80 -5.48 6.78
C ASN A 149 20.94 -5.99 5.59
N LYS A 150 21.60 -6.39 4.50
CA LYS A 150 20.96 -6.90 3.28
C LYS A 150 20.27 -8.25 3.49
N VAL A 151 20.86 -9.14 4.31
CA VAL A 151 20.30 -10.48 4.59
C VAL A 151 18.98 -10.35 5.35
N PHE A 152 18.95 -9.46 6.34
CA PHE A 152 17.73 -9.14 7.08
C PHE A 152 16.59 -8.69 6.14
N LYS A 153 16.88 -7.84 5.16
CA LYS A 153 15.87 -7.38 4.18
C LYS A 153 15.31 -8.50 3.30
N VAL A 154 16.16 -9.45 2.89
CA VAL A 154 15.73 -10.60 2.06
C VAL A 154 14.85 -11.54 2.87
N VAL A 155 15.26 -11.89 4.10
CA VAL A 155 14.48 -12.76 4.99
C VAL A 155 13.12 -12.14 5.32
N VAL A 156 13.11 -10.84 5.62
CA VAL A 156 11.87 -10.08 5.85
C VAL A 156 10.97 -10.09 4.61
N SER A 157 11.52 -9.96 3.41
CA SER A 157 10.72 -9.99 2.18
C SER A 157 10.03 -11.35 1.98
N ILE A 158 10.72 -12.45 2.28
CA ILE A 158 10.14 -13.80 2.21
C ILE A 158 9.02 -13.95 3.25
N ILE A 159 9.27 -13.58 4.51
CA ILE A 159 8.29 -13.65 5.60
C ILE A 159 7.02 -12.84 5.26
N LEU A 160 7.19 -11.61 4.78
CA LEU A 160 6.06 -10.75 4.39
C LEU A 160 5.27 -11.32 3.22
N SER A 161 5.93 -12.01 2.29
CA SER A 161 5.27 -12.69 1.17
C SER A 161 4.43 -13.88 1.63
N SER A 162 4.78 -14.52 2.76
CA SER A 162 3.94 -15.53 3.41
C SER A 162 2.74 -14.97 4.18
N ILE A 163 2.67 -13.65 4.40
CA ILE A 163 1.46 -12.97 4.89
C ILE A 163 0.59 -12.55 3.71
N HIS A 164 1.21 -11.95 2.69
CA HIS A 164 0.52 -11.59 1.48
C HIS A 164 1.44 -11.67 0.26
N ALA A 165 1.08 -12.53 -0.70
CA ALA A 165 1.96 -12.88 -1.81
C ALA A 165 2.39 -11.67 -2.66
N SER A 166 1.54 -10.64 -2.78
CA SER A 166 1.88 -9.44 -3.57
C SER A 166 3.01 -8.60 -2.96
N MET A 167 3.38 -8.82 -1.70
CA MET A 167 4.54 -8.16 -1.07
C MET A 167 5.83 -8.42 -1.82
N LEU A 168 6.00 -9.58 -2.46
CA LEU A 168 7.16 -9.87 -3.29
C LEU A 168 7.28 -8.85 -4.44
N MET A 169 6.16 -8.54 -5.11
CA MET A 169 6.10 -7.55 -6.19
C MET A 169 6.37 -6.14 -5.68
N PHE A 170 5.79 -5.76 -4.54
CA PHE A 170 6.03 -4.45 -3.92
C PHE A 170 7.49 -4.26 -3.54
N MET A 171 8.11 -5.27 -2.92
CA MET A 171 9.51 -5.24 -2.52
C MET A 171 10.45 -5.18 -3.72
N LEU A 172 10.16 -5.95 -4.77
CA LEU A 172 10.90 -5.89 -6.03
C LEU A 172 10.81 -4.50 -6.66
N ALA A 173 9.61 -3.90 -6.68
CA ALA A 173 9.43 -2.54 -7.18
C ALA A 173 10.24 -1.52 -6.38
N VAL A 174 10.18 -1.55 -5.05
CA VAL A 174 10.99 -0.66 -4.18
C VAL A 174 12.49 -0.85 -4.46
N TYR A 175 12.96 -2.09 -4.62
CA TYR A 175 14.36 -2.39 -4.89
C TYR A 175 14.83 -1.86 -6.26
N LEU A 176 14.06 -2.09 -7.32
CA LEU A 176 14.40 -1.60 -8.66
C LEU A 176 14.36 -0.07 -8.73
N LEU A 177 13.38 0.57 -8.08
CA LEU A 177 13.31 2.03 -7.95
C LEU A 177 14.48 2.58 -7.13
N TYR A 178 14.97 1.85 -6.12
CA TYR A 178 16.20 2.17 -5.42
C TYR A 178 17.42 2.11 -6.35
N LEU A 179 17.55 1.08 -7.20
CA LEU A 179 18.61 1.03 -8.20
C LEU A 179 18.55 2.23 -9.15
N ILE A 180 17.37 2.59 -9.66
CA ILE A 180 17.17 3.80 -10.49
C ILE A 180 17.65 5.07 -9.75
N SER A 181 17.37 5.17 -8.44
CA SER A 181 17.72 6.34 -7.64
C SER A 181 19.23 6.55 -7.46
N ILE A 182 20.02 5.47 -7.43
CA ILE A 182 21.47 5.54 -7.19
C ILE A 182 22.30 5.57 -8.47
N ILE A 183 21.73 5.24 -9.63
CA ILE A 183 22.43 5.27 -10.92
C ILE A 183 22.77 6.73 -11.27
N LYS A 184 24.03 6.97 -11.65
CA LYS A 184 24.56 8.29 -12.02
C LYS A 184 24.21 8.65 -13.48
N ILE A 185 22.93 8.89 -13.72
CA ILE A 185 22.38 9.36 -15.01
C ILE A 185 21.60 10.66 -14.82
N LYS A 186 21.30 11.37 -15.91
CA LYS A 186 20.50 12.60 -15.87
C LYS A 186 19.08 12.30 -15.36
N GLU A 187 18.52 13.25 -14.60
CA GLU A 187 17.23 13.06 -13.90
C GLU A 187 16.07 12.71 -14.84
N TYR A 188 16.02 13.27 -16.06
CA TYR A 188 14.97 12.93 -17.03
C TYR A 188 15.00 11.45 -17.45
N PHE A 189 16.18 10.80 -17.46
CA PHE A 189 16.26 9.36 -17.70
C PHE A 189 15.75 8.55 -16.50
N LYS A 190 16.01 9.00 -15.26
CA LYS A 190 15.42 8.37 -14.07
C LYS A 190 13.89 8.45 -14.10
N ILE A 191 13.33 9.59 -14.50
CA ILE A 191 11.89 9.76 -14.72
C ILE A 191 11.40 8.78 -15.78
N PHE A 192 12.04 8.75 -16.95
CA PHE A 192 11.69 7.84 -18.04
C PHE A 192 11.69 6.37 -17.59
N PHE A 193 12.75 5.91 -16.92
CA PHE A 193 12.81 4.53 -16.40
C PHE A 193 11.74 4.25 -15.35
N SER A 194 11.41 5.22 -14.50
CA SER A 194 10.34 5.06 -13.51
C SER A 194 8.97 4.88 -14.15
N VAL A 195 8.69 5.65 -15.23
CA VAL A 195 7.43 5.57 -15.99
C VAL A 195 7.36 4.27 -16.81
N ILE A 196 8.44 3.88 -17.50
CA ILE A 196 8.50 2.61 -18.23
C ILE A 196 8.35 1.42 -17.28
N PHE A 197 9.00 1.48 -16.11
CA PHE A 197 8.86 0.44 -15.11
C PHE A 197 7.43 0.36 -14.55
N ALA A 198 6.75 1.49 -14.36
CA ALA A 198 5.32 1.51 -14.01
C ALA A 198 4.45 0.82 -15.07
N LEU A 199 4.71 1.07 -16.36
CA LEU A 199 4.00 0.38 -17.45
C LEU A 199 4.22 -1.13 -17.40
N ILE A 200 5.47 -1.58 -17.29
CA ILE A 200 5.81 -3.02 -17.17
C ILE A 200 5.11 -3.62 -15.94
N PHE A 201 5.16 -2.92 -14.80
CA PHE A 201 4.54 -3.37 -13.56
C PHE A 201 3.02 -3.56 -13.73
N VAL A 202 2.33 -2.62 -14.37
CA VAL A 202 0.89 -2.73 -14.63
C VAL A 202 0.59 -3.87 -15.59
N VAL A 203 1.34 -4.01 -16.68
CA VAL A 203 1.19 -5.13 -17.64
C VAL A 203 1.37 -6.49 -16.96
N MET A 204 2.35 -6.62 -16.06
CA MET A 204 2.57 -7.86 -15.32
C MET A 204 1.48 -8.16 -14.28
N ASN A 205 0.79 -7.14 -13.79
CA ASN A 205 -0.26 -7.27 -12.79
C ASN A 205 -1.70 -7.16 -13.35
N SER A 206 -1.85 -7.10 -14.67
CA SER A 206 -3.14 -7.15 -15.38
C SER A 206 -3.53 -8.60 -15.67
N SER A 207 -4.31 -8.85 -16.72
CA SER A 207 -4.64 -10.20 -17.23
C SER A 207 -3.44 -11.14 -17.40
N PHE A 208 -2.21 -10.62 -17.56
CA PHE A 208 -1.00 -11.45 -17.59
C PHE A 208 -0.76 -12.19 -16.26
N LEU A 209 -1.09 -11.57 -15.13
CA LEU A 209 -1.00 -12.21 -13.81
C LEU A 209 -1.94 -13.41 -13.70
N SER A 210 -3.14 -13.32 -14.26
CA SER A 210 -4.08 -14.45 -14.32
C SER A 210 -3.43 -15.65 -15.02
N ASN A 211 -2.86 -15.44 -16.21
CA ASN A 211 -2.18 -16.50 -16.96
C ASN A 211 -1.00 -17.10 -16.18
N PHE A 212 -0.20 -16.26 -15.53
CA PHE A 212 0.91 -16.71 -14.69
C PHE A 212 0.43 -17.55 -13.52
N LEU A 213 -0.58 -17.08 -12.77
CA LEU A 213 -1.15 -17.81 -11.64
C LEU A 213 -1.80 -19.14 -12.05
N SER A 214 -2.51 -19.16 -13.17
CA SER A 214 -3.10 -20.38 -13.72
C SER A 214 -2.04 -21.40 -14.14
N TYR A 215 -0.90 -20.96 -14.68
CA TYR A 215 0.23 -21.85 -14.99
C TYR A 215 0.81 -22.54 -13.73
N PHE A 216 0.80 -21.86 -12.58
CA PHE A 216 1.20 -22.43 -11.30
C PHE A 216 0.07 -23.16 -10.55
N GLY A 217 -1.07 -23.41 -11.21
CA GLY A 217 -2.21 -24.13 -10.61
C GLY A 217 -2.95 -23.36 -9.52
N SER A 218 -2.82 -22.02 -9.48
CA SER A 218 -3.55 -21.21 -8.51
C SER A 218 -4.96 -20.88 -8.99
N ASN A 219 -5.96 -21.27 -8.21
CA ASN A 219 -7.39 -20.94 -8.43
C ASN A 219 -7.67 -19.41 -8.43
N ARG A 220 -6.70 -18.59 -8.00
CA ARG A 220 -6.78 -17.13 -8.05
C ARG A 220 -6.65 -16.58 -9.47
N GLY A 221 -6.14 -17.37 -10.42
CA GLY A 221 -6.03 -16.97 -11.83
C GLY A 221 -7.38 -16.59 -12.44
N ASP A 222 -8.44 -17.33 -12.11
CA ASP A 222 -9.80 -17.07 -12.62
C ASP A 222 -10.41 -15.79 -12.07
N TYR A 223 -10.08 -15.43 -10.82
CA TYR A 223 -10.51 -14.17 -10.21
C TYR A 223 -9.98 -12.96 -11.01
N TYR A 224 -8.67 -12.95 -11.31
CA TYR A 224 -8.05 -11.83 -12.03
C TYR A 224 -8.46 -11.73 -13.51
N LYS A 225 -9.01 -12.80 -14.09
CA LYS A 225 -9.46 -12.80 -15.49
C LYS A 225 -10.73 -11.98 -15.71
N ASN A 226 -11.64 -11.97 -14.73
CA ASN A 226 -12.93 -11.27 -14.81
C ASN A 226 -13.01 -10.02 -13.92
N PHE A 227 -11.90 -9.66 -13.26
CA PHE A 227 -11.86 -8.54 -12.34
C PHE A 227 -11.77 -7.22 -13.09
N ASN A 228 -12.76 -6.33 -12.93
CA ASN A 228 -12.75 -5.02 -13.57
C ASN A 228 -12.93 -3.89 -12.54
N ASN A 229 -11.83 -3.56 -11.85
CA ASN A 229 -11.76 -2.44 -10.90
C ASN A 229 -10.80 -1.35 -11.41
N ASN A 230 -10.79 -1.12 -12.72
CA ASN A 230 -10.04 -0.02 -13.30
C ASN A 230 -10.59 1.31 -12.79
N PHE A 231 -9.71 2.31 -12.64
CA PHE A 231 -10.18 3.66 -12.30
C PHE A 231 -11.03 4.24 -13.42
N SER A 232 -11.94 5.16 -13.09
CA SER A 232 -12.71 5.89 -14.10
C SER A 232 -11.81 6.76 -14.97
N LEU A 233 -12.26 7.09 -16.19
CA LEU A 233 -11.54 8.01 -17.07
C LEU A 233 -11.23 9.35 -16.39
N LEU A 234 -12.17 9.89 -15.61
CA LEU A 234 -12.00 11.15 -14.88
C LEU A 234 -10.87 11.03 -13.85
N THR A 235 -10.83 9.93 -13.09
CA THR A 235 -9.77 9.63 -12.13
C THR A 235 -8.41 9.52 -12.84
N THR A 236 -8.36 8.90 -14.01
CA THR A 236 -7.14 8.74 -14.81
C THR A 236 -6.63 10.08 -15.36
N ILE A 237 -7.51 10.91 -15.92
CA ILE A 237 -7.18 12.26 -16.39
C ILE A 237 -6.61 13.09 -15.24
N TYR A 238 -7.26 13.01 -14.08
CA TYR A 238 -6.83 13.68 -12.88
C TYR A 238 -5.42 13.28 -12.46
N PHE A 239 -5.12 11.98 -12.32
CA PHE A 239 -3.76 11.53 -11.99
C PHE A 239 -2.73 11.80 -13.09
N SER A 240 -3.15 11.82 -14.36
CA SER A 240 -2.29 12.21 -15.48
C SER A 240 -1.84 13.67 -15.37
N PHE A 241 -2.77 14.57 -15.01
CA PHE A 241 -2.47 15.97 -14.76
C PHE A 241 -1.50 16.14 -13.58
N ILE A 242 -1.69 15.37 -12.50
CA ILE A 242 -0.79 15.37 -11.34
C ILE A 242 0.61 14.92 -11.72
N LEU A 243 0.73 13.80 -12.43
CA LEU A 243 1.99 13.25 -12.90
C LEU A 243 2.72 14.26 -13.79
N PHE A 244 2.00 14.89 -14.73
CA PHE A 244 2.53 15.93 -15.60
C PHE A 244 3.08 17.13 -14.82
N LEU A 245 2.33 17.65 -13.85
CA LEU A 245 2.75 18.77 -13.02
C LEU A 245 3.97 18.41 -12.17
N LEU A 246 3.98 17.22 -11.55
CA LEU A 246 5.10 16.72 -10.77
C LEU A 246 6.38 16.67 -11.60
N ILE A 247 6.33 16.04 -12.79
CA ILE A 247 7.48 15.91 -13.69
C ILE A 247 7.97 17.30 -14.13
N THR A 248 7.06 18.16 -14.59
CA THR A 248 7.40 19.51 -15.07
C THR A 248 8.11 20.32 -13.99
N LEU A 249 7.62 20.25 -12.75
CA LEU A 249 8.18 21.01 -11.63
C LEU A 249 9.55 20.47 -11.19
N LEU A 250 9.72 19.14 -11.14
CA LEU A 250 11.00 18.51 -10.80
C LEU A 250 12.08 18.88 -11.82
N LEU A 251 11.73 18.85 -13.12
CA LEU A 251 12.64 19.23 -14.20
C LEU A 251 12.96 20.73 -14.20
N LYS A 252 11.94 21.60 -14.05
CA LYS A 252 12.13 23.06 -14.01
C LYS A 252 13.04 23.49 -12.86
N LYS A 253 12.91 22.85 -11.69
CA LYS A 253 13.72 23.16 -10.51
C LYS A 253 15.07 22.43 -10.46
N ARG A 254 15.37 21.57 -11.43
CA ARG A 254 16.59 20.75 -11.48
C ARG A 254 16.87 20.02 -10.16
N ILE A 255 15.82 19.46 -9.56
CA ILE A 255 15.92 18.73 -8.29
C ILE A 255 16.54 17.36 -8.56
N GLU A 256 17.59 17.00 -7.82
CA GLU A 256 18.10 15.64 -7.80
C GLU A 256 17.04 14.69 -7.20
N LEU A 257 16.65 13.66 -7.95
CA LEU A 257 15.57 12.78 -7.54
C LEU A 257 16.02 11.78 -6.49
N SER A 258 15.45 11.92 -5.30
CA SER A 258 15.51 10.93 -4.24
C SER A 258 14.66 9.70 -4.56
N LEU A 259 14.92 8.60 -3.84
CA LEU A 259 14.09 7.39 -3.88
C LEU A 259 12.59 7.69 -3.71
N TYR A 260 12.22 8.56 -2.78
CA TYR A 260 10.81 8.88 -2.49
C TYR A 260 10.12 9.57 -3.67
N GLN A 261 10.83 10.45 -4.38
CA GLN A 261 10.31 11.12 -5.57
C GLN A 261 10.18 10.16 -6.75
N ILE A 262 11.14 9.25 -6.92
CA ILE A 262 11.09 8.18 -7.92
C ILE A 262 9.90 7.24 -7.67
N ILE A 263 9.68 6.82 -6.41
CA ILE A 263 8.51 6.03 -6.03
C ILE A 263 7.22 6.80 -6.30
N ALA A 264 7.13 8.08 -5.96
CA ALA A 264 5.93 8.87 -6.22
C ALA A 264 5.60 8.95 -7.72
N ILE A 265 6.59 9.20 -8.59
CA ILE A 265 6.41 9.18 -10.05
C ILE A 265 5.91 7.81 -10.52
N PHE A 266 6.55 6.73 -10.05
CA PHE A 266 6.16 5.37 -10.38
C PHE A 266 4.69 5.10 -10.02
N VAL A 267 4.25 5.45 -8.81
CA VAL A 267 2.88 5.17 -8.35
C VAL A 267 1.84 5.95 -9.16
N PHE A 268 2.08 7.23 -9.41
CA PHE A 268 1.17 8.01 -10.24
C PHE A 268 1.10 7.47 -11.67
N ALA A 269 2.24 7.02 -12.24
CA ALA A 269 2.25 6.37 -13.53
C ALA A 269 1.51 5.01 -13.52
N VAL A 270 1.67 4.19 -12.47
CA VAL A 270 0.92 2.93 -12.29
C VAL A 270 -0.58 3.20 -12.30
N VAL A 271 -1.03 4.20 -11.54
CA VAL A 271 -2.44 4.59 -11.46
C VAL A 271 -2.98 5.04 -12.82
N VAL A 272 -2.20 5.82 -13.58
CA VAL A 272 -2.58 6.25 -14.94
C VAL A 272 -2.65 5.07 -15.91
N PHE A 273 -1.64 4.20 -15.90
CA PHE A 273 -1.60 3.06 -16.82
C PHE A 273 -2.67 2.02 -16.50
N SER A 274 -3.06 1.84 -15.24
CA SER A 274 -4.13 0.92 -14.82
C SER A 274 -5.47 1.13 -15.53
N TYR A 275 -5.74 2.33 -16.08
CA TYR A 275 -6.93 2.55 -16.90
C TYR A 275 -6.94 1.77 -18.22
N PHE A 276 -5.76 1.58 -18.81
CA PHE A 276 -5.60 0.99 -20.14
C PHE A 276 -5.45 -0.53 -20.11
N PHE A 277 -5.44 -1.14 -18.93
CA PHE A 277 -5.25 -2.58 -18.76
C PHE A 277 -6.29 -3.15 -17.80
N ASP A 278 -7.01 -4.18 -18.23
CA ASP A 278 -8.00 -4.89 -17.42
C ASP A 278 -7.37 -5.74 -16.32
N GLY A 279 -8.15 -6.14 -15.32
CA GLY A 279 -7.65 -6.99 -14.23
C GLY A 279 -6.77 -6.25 -13.21
N THR A 280 -6.68 -4.92 -13.27
CA THR A 280 -5.81 -4.16 -12.37
C THR A 280 -6.56 -3.67 -11.13
N TYR A 281 -5.81 -3.41 -10.06
CA TYR A 281 -6.36 -2.86 -8.81
C TYR A 281 -5.52 -1.68 -8.31
N PRO A 282 -5.64 -0.49 -8.91
CA PRO A 282 -4.72 0.62 -8.66
C PRO A 282 -4.77 1.16 -7.23
N GLY A 283 -5.91 1.02 -6.53
CA GLY A 283 -6.08 1.42 -5.13
C GLY A 283 -5.06 0.76 -4.20
N ARG A 284 -4.80 -0.56 -4.34
CA ARG A 284 -3.83 -1.25 -3.48
C ARG A 284 -2.41 -0.70 -3.62
N TYR A 285 -2.01 -0.34 -4.84
CA TYR A 285 -0.69 0.22 -5.10
C TYR A 285 -0.58 1.62 -4.51
N PHE A 286 -1.59 2.44 -4.75
CA PHE A 286 -1.63 3.79 -4.20
C PHE A 286 -1.53 3.77 -2.67
N SER A 287 -2.34 2.95 -1.99
CA SER A 287 -2.34 2.85 -0.53
C SER A 287 -1.01 2.35 0.04
N PHE A 288 -0.43 1.28 -0.54
CA PHE A 288 0.85 0.74 -0.08
C PHE A 288 1.98 1.78 -0.17
N PHE A 289 2.04 2.52 -1.29
CA PHE A 289 3.12 3.48 -1.52
C PHE A 289 2.83 4.89 -0.99
N PHE A 290 1.62 5.14 -0.48
CA PHE A 290 1.20 6.44 0.00
C PHE A 290 2.16 7.10 1.02
N PRO A 291 2.76 6.36 1.98
CA PRO A 291 3.76 6.93 2.88
C PRO A 291 4.97 7.55 2.15
N PHE A 292 5.40 6.97 1.03
CA PHE A 292 6.50 7.51 0.23
C PHE A 292 6.10 8.79 -0.51
N ILE A 293 4.84 8.88 -0.96
CA ILE A 293 4.29 10.10 -1.58
C ILE A 293 4.33 11.26 -0.57
N ILE A 294 3.88 11.04 0.67
CA ILE A 294 3.91 12.06 1.73
C ILE A 294 5.35 12.55 1.98
N ILE A 295 6.32 11.64 2.04
CA ILE A 295 7.74 12.00 2.24
C ILE A 295 8.28 12.79 1.05
N SER A 296 7.95 12.38 -0.18
CA SER A 296 8.30 13.09 -1.42
C SER A 296 7.76 14.52 -1.44
N MET A 297 6.51 14.70 -1.00
CA MET A 297 5.88 16.02 -0.87
C MET A 297 6.65 16.94 0.08
N TYR A 298 7.02 16.42 1.25
CA TYR A 298 7.82 17.21 2.20
C TYR A 298 9.18 17.61 1.63
N GLN A 299 9.84 16.71 0.91
CA GLN A 299 11.18 16.94 0.35
C GLN A 299 11.20 17.98 -0.79
N THR A 300 10.09 18.15 -1.50
CA THR A 300 9.97 19.11 -2.61
C THR A 300 9.71 20.56 -2.17
N LYS A 301 9.53 20.82 -0.86
CA LYS A 301 9.58 22.13 -0.15
C LYS A 301 8.82 23.32 -0.79
N SER A 302 7.85 23.12 -1.68
CA SER A 302 7.29 24.22 -2.49
C SER A 302 5.80 24.06 -2.84
N ILE A 303 5.28 24.86 -3.80
CA ILE A 303 3.90 24.85 -4.36
C ILE A 303 3.32 23.45 -4.60
N LEU A 304 4.17 22.44 -4.81
CA LEU A 304 3.81 21.02 -4.85
C LEU A 304 3.07 20.56 -3.59
N TYR A 305 3.42 21.07 -2.40
CA TYR A 305 2.72 20.80 -1.16
C TYR A 305 1.25 21.25 -1.23
N THR A 306 1.01 22.48 -1.66
CA THR A 306 -0.35 23.01 -1.86
C THR A 306 -1.06 22.20 -2.92
N LEU A 307 -0.41 21.91 -4.04
CA LEU A 307 -0.99 21.14 -5.13
C LEU A 307 -1.36 19.72 -4.69
N PHE A 308 -0.50 19.02 -3.96
CA PHE A 308 -0.76 17.69 -3.42
C PHE A 308 -1.81 17.69 -2.29
N PHE A 309 -1.88 18.76 -1.50
CA PHE A 309 -2.97 18.95 -0.54
C PHE A 309 -4.30 19.20 -1.26
N SER A 310 -4.32 20.07 -2.27
CA SER A 310 -5.49 20.24 -3.16
C SER A 310 -5.87 18.92 -3.80
N ILE A 311 -4.87 18.13 -4.22
CA ILE A 311 -5.06 16.83 -4.82
C ILE A 311 -5.71 15.86 -3.83
N TRP A 312 -5.24 15.87 -2.60
CA TRP A 312 -5.73 15.04 -1.53
C TRP A 312 -7.17 15.39 -1.15
N VAL A 313 -7.48 16.70 -1.06
CA VAL A 313 -8.82 17.20 -0.77
C VAL A 313 -9.78 16.88 -1.93
N VAL A 314 -9.43 17.22 -3.16
CA VAL A 314 -10.28 17.00 -4.35
C VAL A 314 -10.48 15.51 -4.58
N TYR A 315 -9.44 14.69 -4.44
CA TYR A 315 -9.58 13.25 -4.59
C TYR A 315 -10.44 12.64 -3.48
N SER A 316 -10.25 13.03 -2.21
CA SER A 316 -11.09 12.53 -1.10
C SER A 316 -12.55 12.91 -1.28
N ILE A 317 -12.84 14.14 -1.72
CA ILE A 317 -14.21 14.58 -2.04
C ILE A 317 -14.76 13.78 -3.23
N PHE A 318 -13.99 13.64 -4.31
CA PHE A 318 -14.43 12.95 -5.54
C PHE A 318 -14.63 11.44 -5.33
N ILE A 319 -13.87 10.84 -4.41
CA ILE A 319 -13.94 9.44 -4.02
C ILE A 319 -15.03 9.19 -2.99
N ASP A 320 -15.29 10.09 -2.04
CA ASP A 320 -16.45 9.97 -1.13
C ASP A 320 -17.78 9.94 -1.92
N PHE A 321 -17.90 10.72 -2.99
CA PHE A 321 -19.08 10.69 -3.86
C PHE A 321 -19.19 9.43 -4.74
N ASN A 322 -18.09 8.72 -4.99
CA ASN A 322 -18.07 7.55 -5.90
C ASN A 322 -17.86 6.19 -5.17
N ILE A 323 -17.30 6.15 -3.96
CA ILE A 323 -17.30 4.95 -3.09
C ILE A 323 -18.73 4.56 -2.79
N LEU A 324 -19.57 5.57 -2.45
CA LEU A 324 -20.91 5.79 -2.97
C LEU A 324 -21.57 4.69 -3.82
N SER A 325 -20.95 4.52 -4.99
CA SER A 325 -21.54 3.96 -6.21
C SER A 325 -20.71 2.85 -6.83
N PHE A 326 -19.51 2.59 -6.31
CA PHE A 326 -18.58 1.53 -6.76
C PHE A 326 -18.58 0.31 -5.83
N ILE A 327 -19.13 0.46 -4.62
CA ILE A 327 -19.53 -0.63 -3.72
C ILE A 327 -21.02 -0.84 -3.93
#